data_AF-A0A7G8HHJ6-F1
#
_entry.id   AF-A0A7G8HHJ6-F1
#
_cell.length_a   1.000
_cell.length_b   1.000
_cell.length_c   1.000
_cell.angle_alpha   90.00
_cell.angle_beta   90.00
_cell.angle_gamma   90.00
#
_symmetry.space_group_name_H-M   'P 1'
#
loop_
_entity.id
_entity.type
_entity.pdbx_description
1 polymer ?
#
loop_
_entity_poly.entity_id
_entity_poly.type
_entity_poly.pdbx_seq_one_letter_code
_entity_poly.pdbx_strand_id
1 'polypeptide(L)'
;MAAALLVPSPSSAQSTLLESVKRNPKEAKALCRQFKALNAKGKSALSGKSIGRLADQRNLSTTDAEILATYVIGLHCPDVR
;
A
#
# COMPACT_ATOMS: atom_id res chain seq x y z
N MET A 1 -47.85 13.22 4.46
CA MET A 1 -46.82 12.74 3.51
C MET A 1 -45.47 13.11 4.10
N ALA A 2 -44.72 12.14 4.63
CA ALA A 2 -43.39 12.38 5.20
C ALA A 2 -42.35 11.85 4.22
N ALA A 3 -41.61 12.75 3.57
CA ALA A 3 -40.52 12.40 2.67
C ALA A 3 -39.28 12.11 3.52
N ALA A 4 -38.91 10.83 3.64
CA ALA A 4 -37.67 10.42 4.26
C ALA A 4 -36.52 10.70 3.27
N LEU A 5 -35.66 11.66 3.62
CA LEU A 5 -34.40 11.94 2.91
C LEU A 5 -33.40 10.82 3.26
N LEU A 6 -33.18 9.90 2.32
CA LEU A 6 -32.12 8.90 2.40
C LEU A 6 -30.78 9.62 2.23
N VAL A 7 -30.06 9.83 3.32
CA VAL A 7 -28.67 10.31 3.30
C VAL A 7 -27.80 9.16 2.81
N PRO A 8 -27.10 9.27 1.67
CA PRO A 8 -26.19 8.22 1.24
C PRO A 8 -25.01 8.16 2.21
N SER A 9 -24.88 7.04 2.92
CA SER A 9 -23.71 6.74 3.73
C SER A 9 -22.47 6.72 2.81
N PRO A 10 -21.33 7.33 3.20
CA PRO A 10 -20.09 7.16 2.47
C PRO A 10 -19.69 5.69 2.58
N SER A 11 -20.00 4.91 1.55
CA SER A 11 -19.41 3.60 1.36
C SER A 11 -17.92 3.85 1.16
N SER A 12 -17.13 3.62 2.20
CA SER A 12 -15.69 3.72 2.13
C SER A 12 -15.22 2.69 1.11
N ALA A 13 -15.01 3.11 -0.12
CA ALA A 13 -14.29 2.35 -1.13
C ALA A 13 -12.82 2.28 -0.70
N GLN A 14 -12.56 1.59 0.41
CA GLN A 14 -11.21 1.18 0.77
C GLN A 14 -10.73 0.31 -0.39
N SER A 15 -9.67 0.76 -1.05
CA SER A 15 -9.11 0.07 -2.21
C SER A 15 -8.87 -1.40 -1.87
N THR A 16 -9.36 -2.30 -2.72
CA THR A 16 -9.17 -3.76 -2.59
C THR A 16 -7.70 -4.13 -2.44
N LEU A 17 -6.82 -3.29 -2.99
CA LEU A 17 -5.37 -3.34 -2.80
C LEU A 17 -4.95 -3.29 -1.32
N LEU A 18 -5.46 -2.31 -0.58
CA LEU A 18 -5.08 -2.08 0.82
C LEU A 18 -5.74 -3.11 1.73
N GLU A 19 -6.98 -3.52 1.43
CA GLU A 19 -7.65 -4.59 2.16
C GLU A 19 -6.89 -5.92 2.09
N SER A 20 -6.32 -6.27 0.93
CA SER A 20 -5.51 -7.48 0.79
C SER A 20 -4.33 -7.51 1.77
N VAL A 21 -3.59 -6.39 1.85
CA VAL A 21 -2.39 -6.30 2.68
C VAL A 21 -2.71 -6.20 4.17
N LYS A 22 -3.80 -5.50 4.53
CA LYS A 22 -4.34 -5.49 5.90
C LYS A 22 -4.71 -6.89 6.37
N ARG A 23 -5.34 -7.69 5.49
CA ARG A 23 -5.82 -9.05 5.80
C ARG A 23 -4.71 -10.10 5.67
N ASN A 24 -3.58 -9.75 5.04
CA ASN A 24 -2.44 -10.64 4.84
C ASN A 24 -1.14 -10.07 5.46
N PRO A 25 -0.96 -10.19 6.79
CA PRO A 25 0.24 -9.68 7.46
C PRO A 25 1.53 -10.39 7.05
N LYS A 26 1.45 -11.61 6.48
CA LYS A 26 2.62 -12.32 5.96
C LYS A 26 3.19 -11.62 4.73
N GLU A 27 2.31 -11.20 3.83
CA GLU A 27 2.67 -10.43 2.64
C GLU A 27 3.26 -9.07 3.01
N ALA A 28 2.58 -8.34 3.92
CA ALA A 28 3.05 -7.04 4.37
C ALA A 28 4.46 -7.11 4.98
N LYS A 29 4.72 -8.14 5.82
CA LYS A 29 6.07 -8.40 6.37
C LYS A 29 7.09 -8.80 5.29
N ALA A 30 6.68 -9.50 4.23
CA ALA A 30 7.56 -9.86 3.13
C ALA A 30 7.98 -8.63 2.31
N LEU A 31 7.03 -7.74 1.98
CA LEU A 31 7.30 -6.45 1.37
C LEU A 31 8.20 -5.60 2.27
N CYS A 32 7.93 -5.60 3.57
CA CYS A 32 8.76 -4.91 4.54
C CYS A 32 10.24 -5.31 4.51
N ARG A 33 10.51 -6.62 4.46
CA ARG A 33 11.88 -7.14 4.36
C ARG A 33 12.56 -6.70 3.06
N GLN A 34 11.82 -6.67 1.95
CA GLN A 34 12.33 -6.19 0.67
C GLN A 34 12.70 -4.70 0.75
N PHE A 35 11.86 -3.88 1.37
CA PHE A 35 12.14 -2.45 1.56
C PHE A 35 13.34 -2.22 2.47
N LYS A 36 13.45 -2.94 3.59
CA LYS A 36 14.65 -2.91 4.45
C LYS A 36 15.92 -3.28 3.68
N ALA A 37 15.87 -4.27 2.79
CA ALA A 37 17.00 -4.66 1.96
C ALA A 37 17.40 -3.61 0.91
N LEU A 38 16.45 -2.83 0.40
CA LEU A 38 16.76 -1.66 -0.45
C LEU A 38 17.44 -0.56 0.37
N ASN A 39 16.91 -0.28 1.56
CA ASN A 39 17.42 0.75 2.45
C ASN A 39 18.83 0.45 2.97
N ALA A 40 19.13 -0.80 3.29
CA ALA A 40 20.49 -1.24 3.62
C ALA A 40 21.50 -1.02 2.48
N LYS A 41 21.03 -0.80 1.24
CA LYS A 41 21.85 -0.48 0.06
C LYS A 41 21.82 1.02 -0.27
N GLY A 42 21.31 1.86 0.63
CA GLY A 42 21.15 3.31 0.42
C GLY A 42 20.08 3.68 -0.60
N LYS A 43 19.14 2.78 -0.90
CA LYS A 43 18.06 3.02 -1.89
C LYS A 43 16.73 3.21 -1.17
N SER A 44 15.99 4.24 -1.55
CA SER A 44 14.63 4.44 -1.05
C SER A 44 13.67 3.44 -1.68
N ALA A 45 12.83 2.83 -0.85
CA ALA A 45 11.73 1.98 -1.29
C ALA A 45 10.67 2.75 -2.10
N LEU A 46 10.60 4.07 -1.92
CA LEU A 46 9.70 4.98 -2.61
C LEU A 46 10.35 5.67 -3.82
N SER A 47 11.58 5.30 -4.19
CA SER A 47 12.18 5.79 -5.43
C SER A 47 11.40 5.29 -6.65
N GLY A 48 11.27 6.11 -7.70
CA GLY A 48 10.53 5.73 -8.92
C GLY A 48 10.97 4.39 -9.52
N LYS A 49 12.27 4.05 -9.44
CA LYS A 49 12.80 2.74 -9.87
C LYS A 49 12.30 1.58 -9.01
N SER A 50 12.18 1.79 -7.69
CA SER A 50 11.70 0.76 -6.76
C SER A 50 10.20 0.59 -6.86
N ILE A 51 9.46 1.69 -7.01
CA ILE A 51 8.01 1.69 -7.26
C ILE A 51 7.68 1.03 -8.59
N GLY A 52 8.39 1.37 -9.68
CA GLY A 52 8.20 0.71 -10.98
C GLY A 52 8.41 -0.80 -10.90
N ARG A 53 9.47 -1.24 -10.22
CA ARG A 53 9.70 -2.68 -9.99
C ARG A 53 8.58 -3.32 -9.17
N LEU A 54 8.09 -2.66 -8.12
CA LEU A 54 7.00 -3.18 -7.31
C LEU A 54 5.70 -3.27 -8.13
N ALA A 55 5.44 -2.27 -8.97
CA ALA A 55 4.31 -2.24 -9.89
C ALA A 55 4.35 -3.45 -10.83
N ASP A 56 5.49 -3.71 -11.49
CA ASP A 56 5.69 -4.86 -12.36
C ASP A 56 5.51 -6.20 -11.60
N GLN A 57 6.11 -6.31 -10.41
CA GLN A 57 6.05 -7.54 -9.58
C GLN A 57 4.64 -7.89 -9.10
N ARG A 58 3.79 -6.88 -8.92
CA ARG A 58 2.45 -7.05 -8.35
C ARG A 58 1.34 -6.83 -9.39
N ASN A 59 1.72 -6.57 -10.65
CA ASN A 59 0.80 -6.21 -11.73
C ASN A 59 -0.12 -5.04 -11.34
N LEU A 60 0.48 -3.97 -10.83
CA LEU A 60 -0.19 -2.75 -10.37
C LEU A 60 0.17 -1.55 -11.26
N SER A 61 -0.63 -0.49 -11.18
CA SER A 61 -0.18 0.82 -11.65
C SER A 61 0.97 1.33 -10.76
N THR A 62 1.77 2.26 -11.28
CA THR A 62 2.82 2.90 -10.47
C THR A 62 2.25 3.63 -9.27
N THR A 63 1.09 4.30 -9.44
CA THR A 63 0.35 4.97 -8.38
C THR A 63 -0.08 3.99 -7.29
N ASP A 64 -0.70 2.86 -7.67
CA ASP A 64 -1.12 1.84 -6.71
C ASP A 64 0.07 1.22 -5.97
N ALA A 65 1.18 0.97 -6.67
CA ALA A 65 2.40 0.47 -6.06
C ALA A 65 2.99 1.46 -5.04
N GLU A 66 2.95 2.76 -5.32
CA GLU A 66 3.39 3.81 -4.39
C GLU A 66 2.50 3.89 -3.14
N ILE A 67 1.18 3.84 -3.32
CA ILE A 67 0.21 3.79 -2.21
C ILE A 67 0.48 2.55 -1.35
N LEU A 68 0.62 1.38 -1.99
CA LEU A 68 0.91 0.12 -1.30
C LEU A 68 2.22 0.20 -0.50
N ALA A 69 3.29 0.70 -1.11
CA ALA A 69 4.59 0.82 -0.46
C ALA A 69 4.51 1.73 0.77
N THR A 70 3.90 2.91 0.61
CA THR A 70 3.71 3.88 1.71
C THR A 70 2.91 3.26 2.86
N TYR A 71 1.84 2.53 2.53
CA TYR A 71 0.97 1.89 3.52
C TYR A 71 1.70 0.79 4.31
N VAL A 72 2.43 -0.10 3.62
CA VAL A 72 3.22 -1.16 4.27
C VAL A 72 4.31 -0.56 5.15
N ILE A 73 4.99 0.50 4.69
CA ILE A 73 6.04 1.18 5.48
C ILE A 73 5.44 1.72 6.78
N GLY A 74 4.33 2.47 6.68
CA GLY A 74 3.67 3.06 7.84
C GLY A 74 3.14 2.04 8.86
N LEU A 75 2.68 0.88 8.41
CA LEU A 75 2.11 -0.14 9.30
C LEU A 75 3.13 -1.16 9.84
N HIS A 76 4.18 -1.47 9.08
CA HIS A 76 5.02 -2.63 9.37
C HIS A 76 6.53 -2.35 9.34
N CYS A 77 6.97 -1.18 8.86
CA CYS A 77 8.40 -0.88 8.64
C CYS A 77 8.79 0.55 9.07
N PRO A 78 8.61 0.93 10.34
CA PRO A 78 8.91 2.30 10.77
C PRO A 78 10.37 2.73 10.54
N ASP A 79 11.29 1.77 10.39
CA ASP A 79 12.72 2.02 10.18
C ASP A 79 13.10 2.25 8.70
N VAL A 80 12.19 2.06 7.75
CA VAL A 80 12.45 2.25 6.31
C VAL A 80 12.23 3.72 5.93
N ARG A 81 13.19 4.31 5.21
CA ARG A 81 13.17 5.72 4.75
C ARG A 81 13.30 5.88 3.24
#